data_AF-A0A833J8G1-F1
#
_entry.id   AF-A0A833J8G1-F1
#
_cell.length_a   1.000
_cell.length_b   1.000
_cell.length_c   1.000
_cell.angle_alpha   90.00
_cell.angle_beta   90.00
_cell.angle_gamma   90.00
#
_symmetry.space_group_name_H-M   'P 1'
#
loop_
_entity.id
_entity.type
_entity.pdbx_description
1 polymer ?
#
loop_
_entity_poly.entity_id
_entity_poly.type
_entity_poly.pdbx_seq_one_letter_code
_entity_poly.pdbx_strand_id
1 'polypeptide(L)'
;MCGGEYGKGPGATRSGRRERGRGWAAGALAGALVLGTSGGAMAQQPSPVGQFNDQTQPRTDPNIAAKPTDPVRTGPLAPWATDMAARGLTFDINIYNFYQANPSAGLRTGEQSNSTYFVLSMTADMQRLAGIAGGTIKFTQTFFGNVRNLNMAADIGDTTVGYQPPFNPNSNRLSLLTYQQKLLDDRLV
;
A
#
# COMPACT_ATOMS: atom_id res chain seq x y z
N MET A 1 -40.21 -46.24 8.29
CA MET A 1 -40.37 -47.62 7.77
C MET A 1 -40.39 -47.55 6.25
N CYS A 2 -39.78 -48.56 5.61
CA CYS A 2 -39.47 -48.74 4.17
C CYS A 2 -38.30 -47.87 3.67
N GLY A 3 -37.12 -48.37 3.30
CA GLY A 3 -36.64 -49.73 3.01
C GLY A 3 -36.26 -49.88 1.53
N GLY A 4 -35.02 -50.27 1.21
CA GLY A 4 -34.61 -50.65 -0.15
C GLY A 4 -33.11 -50.53 -0.47
N GLU A 5 -32.31 -51.48 0.00
CA GLU A 5 -30.93 -51.78 -0.45
C GLU A 5 -30.89 -52.34 -1.89
N TYR A 6 -29.71 -52.27 -2.55
CA TYR A 6 -29.03 -53.30 -3.40
C TYR A 6 -27.81 -52.59 -4.05
N GLY A 7 -26.54 -53.02 -4.06
CA GLY A 7 -25.80 -54.16 -3.52
C GLY A 7 -24.46 -54.32 -4.30
N LYS A 8 -23.36 -54.66 -3.58
CA LYS A 8 -22.18 -55.51 -3.96
C LYS A 8 -21.42 -55.25 -5.30
N GLY A 9 -20.10 -55.04 -5.33
CA GLY A 9 -19.00 -55.93 -4.89
C GLY A 9 -17.80 -55.92 -5.89
N PRO A 10 -16.74 -56.74 -5.74
CA PRO A 10 -15.38 -56.28 -5.37
C PRO A 10 -14.20 -56.72 -6.29
N GLY A 11 -12.96 -56.30 -6.00
CA GLY A 11 -11.71 -56.94 -6.46
C GLY A 11 -10.46 -56.05 -6.20
N ALA A 12 -9.60 -56.27 -5.20
CA ALA A 12 -8.66 -57.37 -4.89
C ALA A 12 -7.28 -57.28 -5.59
N THR A 13 -6.31 -56.68 -4.87
CA THR A 13 -4.94 -57.14 -4.53
C THR A 13 -3.86 -57.59 -5.54
N ARG A 14 -2.60 -57.31 -5.14
CA ARG A 14 -1.26 -57.96 -5.40
C ARG A 14 -0.33 -57.24 -6.40
N SER A 15 0.87 -56.76 -6.01
CA SER A 15 2.12 -57.42 -5.52
C SER A 15 3.05 -57.93 -6.64
N GLY A 16 4.30 -57.45 -6.65
CA GLY A 16 5.47 -58.05 -7.33
C GLY A 16 6.36 -56.98 -7.99
N ARG A 17 7.49 -56.51 -7.46
CA ARG A 17 8.79 -57.11 -7.06
C ARG A 17 9.79 -57.27 -8.24
N ARG A 18 10.83 -56.42 -8.21
CA ARG A 18 12.25 -56.59 -8.68
C ARG A 18 12.44 -56.91 -10.19
N GLU A 19 13.50 -56.51 -10.90
CA GLU A 19 14.96 -56.52 -10.65
C GLU A 19 15.62 -55.42 -11.52
N ARG A 20 16.50 -54.57 -11.00
CA ARG A 20 17.98 -54.70 -11.01
C ARG A 20 18.57 -55.34 -12.29
N GLY A 21 19.11 -54.48 -13.16
CA GLY A 21 20.11 -54.85 -14.15
C GLY A 21 21.12 -53.69 -14.32
N ARG A 22 22.24 -53.77 -13.59
CA ARG A 22 23.43 -52.94 -13.79
C ARG A 22 24.13 -53.40 -15.08
N GLY A 23 24.49 -52.45 -15.93
CA GLY A 23 25.49 -52.64 -17.00
C GLY A 23 26.27 -51.34 -17.16
N TRP A 24 27.52 -51.35 -16.73
CA TRP A 24 28.49 -50.26 -16.87
C TRP A 24 29.28 -50.40 -18.19
N ALA A 25 29.88 -49.27 -18.59
CA ALA A 25 30.95 -49.09 -19.59
C ALA A 25 30.52 -49.13 -21.06
N ALA A 26 31.13 -48.41 -22.00
CA ALA A 26 32.02 -47.24 -22.07
C ALA A 26 32.28 -47.02 -23.57
N GLY A 27 32.62 -45.78 -23.99
CA GLY A 27 33.17 -45.48 -25.32
C GLY A 27 32.12 -44.96 -26.32
N ALA A 28 32.01 -43.65 -26.55
CA ALA A 28 32.91 -42.74 -27.29
C ALA A 28 32.50 -42.58 -28.77
N LEU A 29 32.34 -41.31 -29.15
CA LEU A 29 32.41 -40.71 -30.49
C LEU A 29 31.23 -40.93 -31.46
N ALA A 30 30.41 -39.88 -31.61
CA ALA A 30 30.27 -39.17 -32.89
C ALA A 30 29.33 -37.98 -32.71
N GLY A 31 29.84 -36.77 -32.94
CA GLY A 31 29.06 -35.55 -32.93
C GLY A 31 28.07 -35.50 -34.09
N ALA A 32 26.85 -35.07 -33.78
CA ALA A 32 25.92 -34.52 -34.75
C ALA A 32 25.32 -33.25 -34.14
N LEU A 33 25.82 -32.13 -34.67
CA LEU A 33 25.42 -30.76 -34.39
C LEU A 33 23.94 -30.58 -34.78
N VAL A 34 23.04 -30.55 -33.79
CA VAL A 34 21.66 -30.12 -34.04
C VAL A 34 21.65 -28.59 -33.97
N LEU A 35 21.67 -27.97 -35.14
CA LEU A 35 21.40 -26.54 -35.34
C LEU A 35 19.97 -26.24 -34.86
N GLY A 36 19.86 -25.91 -33.57
CA GLY A 36 18.65 -25.35 -32.97
C GLY A 36 18.38 -23.99 -33.58
N THR A 37 17.21 -23.88 -34.20
CA THR A 37 16.67 -22.67 -34.81
C THR A 37 16.63 -21.53 -33.80
N SER A 38 17.37 -20.45 -34.09
CA SER A 38 17.23 -19.17 -33.42
C SER A 38 15.87 -18.57 -33.76
N GLY A 39 14.85 -18.93 -32.98
CA GLY A 39 13.60 -18.16 -32.92
C GLY A 39 13.93 -16.77 -32.41
N GLY A 40 13.91 -15.78 -33.31
CA GLY A 40 14.07 -14.38 -32.96
C GLY A 40 13.02 -14.00 -31.93
N ALA A 41 13.47 -13.63 -30.73
CA ALA A 41 12.62 -12.95 -29.77
C ALA A 41 12.19 -11.63 -30.42
N MET A 42 10.92 -11.56 -30.82
CA MET A 42 10.29 -10.31 -31.22
C MET A 42 10.38 -9.37 -30.02
N ALA A 43 11.21 -8.34 -30.12
CA ALA A 43 11.31 -7.30 -29.11
C ALA A 43 9.94 -6.65 -28.96
N GLN A 44 9.35 -6.74 -27.76
CA GLN A 44 8.15 -5.99 -27.43
C GLN A 44 8.48 -4.50 -27.51
N GLN A 45 7.86 -3.80 -28.44
CA GLN A 45 8.00 -2.37 -28.60
C GLN A 45 7.50 -1.69 -27.31
N PRO A 46 8.32 -0.86 -26.63
CA PRO A 46 7.88 -0.18 -25.42
C PRO A 46 6.62 0.62 -25.72
N SER A 47 5.56 0.35 -24.97
CA SER A 47 4.30 1.05 -25.14
C SER A 47 4.51 2.55 -24.83
N PRO A 48 4.01 3.48 -25.67
CA PRO A 48 4.23 4.93 -25.51
C PRO A 48 3.62 5.53 -24.24
N VAL A 49 2.93 4.72 -23.44
CA VAL A 49 2.38 5.08 -22.12
C VAL A 49 3.45 5.65 -21.19
N GLY A 50 4.71 5.21 -21.26
CA GLY A 50 5.81 5.82 -20.50
C GLY A 50 6.07 7.28 -20.91
N GLN A 51 6.06 7.56 -22.21
CA GLN A 51 6.26 8.89 -22.78
C GLN A 51 5.11 9.85 -22.46
N PHE A 52 3.88 9.33 -22.42
CA PHE A 52 2.70 10.11 -22.01
C PHE A 52 2.68 10.37 -20.49
N ASN A 53 3.21 9.44 -19.69
CA ASN A 53 3.33 9.63 -18.24
C ASN A 53 4.31 10.78 -17.95
N ASP A 54 5.46 10.83 -18.62
CA ASP A 54 6.46 11.90 -18.46
C ASP A 54 5.95 13.30 -18.88
N GLN A 55 4.96 13.36 -19.79
CA GLN A 55 4.36 14.61 -20.25
C GLN A 55 3.21 15.10 -19.36
N THR A 56 2.59 14.22 -18.57
CA THR A 56 1.42 14.53 -17.75
C THR A 56 1.75 14.73 -16.27
N GLN A 57 2.98 14.40 -15.84
CA GLN A 57 3.45 14.77 -14.51
C GLN A 57 3.61 16.29 -14.41
N PRO A 58 3.11 16.91 -13.32
CA PRO A 58 3.51 18.26 -12.97
C PRO A 58 5.05 18.31 -12.91
N ARG A 59 5.68 19.11 -13.77
CA ARG A 59 7.12 19.38 -13.71
C ARG A 59 7.40 20.29 -12.53
N THR A 60 7.18 19.79 -11.32
CA THR A 60 7.61 20.48 -10.11
C THR A 60 9.13 20.37 -10.07
N ASP A 61 9.82 21.49 -10.22
CA ASP A 61 11.26 21.56 -10.02
C ASP A 61 11.60 20.86 -8.69
N PRO A 62 12.47 19.83 -8.69
CA PRO A 62 12.84 19.11 -7.48
C PRO A 62 13.35 20.04 -6.37
N ASN A 63 13.95 21.18 -6.72
CA ASN A 63 14.43 22.18 -5.76
C ASN A 63 13.29 22.99 -5.13
N ILE A 64 12.15 23.12 -5.84
CA ILE A 64 10.94 23.76 -5.34
C ILE A 64 10.08 22.77 -4.54
N ALA A 65 10.10 21.48 -4.93
CA ALA A 65 9.47 20.40 -4.19
C ALA A 65 10.28 19.96 -2.94
N ALA A 66 11.56 20.32 -2.87
CA ALA A 66 12.43 19.98 -1.76
C ALA A 66 11.90 20.64 -0.47
N LYS A 67 11.32 19.82 0.40
CA LYS A 67 10.93 20.25 1.74
C LYS A 67 12.21 20.72 2.46
N PRO A 68 12.21 21.92 3.07
CA PRO A 68 13.36 22.39 3.85
C PRO A 68 13.77 21.34 4.88
N THR A 69 15.07 21.03 4.92
CA THR A 69 15.64 20.02 5.84
C THR A 69 15.40 20.41 7.29
N ASP A 70 15.40 21.71 7.58
CA ASP A 70 14.95 22.28 8.85
C ASP A 70 13.89 23.37 8.60
N PRO A 71 12.60 23.04 8.71
CA PRO A 71 11.56 24.05 8.61
C PRO A 71 11.67 25.02 9.80
N VAL A 72 11.54 26.32 9.53
CA VAL A 72 11.48 27.35 10.58
C VAL A 72 10.20 27.11 11.38
N ARG A 73 10.37 26.73 12.66
CA ARG A 73 9.25 26.47 13.58
C ARG A 73 8.80 27.81 14.18
N THR A 74 7.51 28.11 14.07
CA THR A 74 6.92 29.36 14.58
C THR A 74 5.67 29.05 15.40
N GLY A 75 5.23 30.03 16.21
CA GLY A 75 4.06 29.91 17.05
C GLY A 75 4.34 29.42 18.48
N PRO A 76 3.28 29.25 19.29
CA PRO A 76 3.39 29.03 20.74
C PRO A 76 4.06 27.71 21.11
N LEU A 77 3.96 26.69 20.24
CA LEU A 77 4.57 25.38 20.44
C LEU A 77 5.97 25.27 19.82
N ALA A 78 6.50 26.33 19.18
CA ALA A 78 7.79 26.29 18.51
C ALA A 78 8.97 25.93 19.43
N PRO A 79 9.07 26.45 20.69
CA PRO A 79 10.16 26.06 21.58
C PRO A 79 10.12 24.56 21.87
N TRP A 80 8.96 24.03 22.26
CA TRP A 80 8.78 22.60 22.52
C TRP A 80 9.07 21.74 21.28
N ALA A 81 8.56 22.13 20.12
CA ALA A 81 8.76 21.40 18.86
C ALA A 81 10.24 21.41 18.42
N THR A 82 10.96 22.50 18.70
CA THR A 82 12.41 22.59 18.46
C THR A 82 13.17 21.65 19.40
N ASP A 83 12.80 21.63 20.68
CA ASP A 83 13.42 20.76 21.69
C ASP A 83 13.20 19.27 21.37
N MET A 84 12.00 18.90 20.91
CA MET A 84 11.69 17.53 20.48
C MET A 84 12.44 17.15 19.20
N ALA A 85 12.52 18.07 18.23
CA ALA A 85 13.25 17.82 16.99
C ALA A 85 14.75 17.61 17.24
N ALA A 86 15.35 18.36 18.17
CA ALA A 86 16.73 18.16 18.59
C ALA A 86 16.96 16.75 19.18
N ARG A 87 15.94 16.17 19.81
CA ARG A 87 15.94 14.78 20.32
C ARG A 87 15.56 13.74 19.26
N GLY A 88 15.39 14.15 18.00
CA GLY A 88 15.06 13.25 16.89
C GLY A 88 13.57 12.94 16.75
N LEU A 89 12.67 13.70 17.37
CA LEU A 89 11.22 13.50 17.27
C LEU A 89 10.55 14.70 16.63
N THR A 90 9.77 14.47 15.59
CA THR A 90 8.92 15.49 14.98
C THR A 90 7.48 15.02 14.98
N PHE A 91 6.57 15.94 15.30
CA PHE A 91 5.15 15.68 15.41
C PHE A 91 4.39 16.57 14.43
N ASP A 92 3.31 16.03 13.89
CA ASP A 92 2.44 16.70 12.95
C ASP A 92 1.00 16.30 13.25
N ILE A 93 0.11 17.29 13.25
CA ILE A 93 -1.32 17.09 13.52
C ILE A 93 -2.09 17.79 12.41
N ASN A 94 -2.80 17.01 11.61
CA ASN A 94 -3.73 17.53 10.62
C ASN A 94 -5.15 17.22 11.07
N ILE A 95 -6.01 18.24 11.05
CA ILE A 95 -7.42 18.10 11.39
C ILE A 95 -8.23 18.45 10.14
N TYR A 96 -8.96 17.48 9.62
CA TYR A 96 -9.85 17.66 8.47
C TYR A 96 -11.29 17.62 8.95
N ASN A 97 -12.03 18.71 8.77
CA ASN A 97 -13.47 18.73 9.03
C ASN A 97 -14.22 18.70 7.71
N PHE A 98 -15.04 17.68 7.56
CA PHE A 98 -15.87 17.45 6.39
C PHE A 98 -17.31 17.76 6.74
N TYR A 99 -17.86 18.78 6.09
CA TYR A 99 -19.25 19.17 6.24
C TYR A 99 -19.96 19.11 4.91
N GLN A 100 -21.15 18.52 4.90
CA GLN A 100 -21.99 18.36 3.73
C GLN A 100 -23.45 18.65 4.08
N ALA A 101 -24.20 19.20 3.13
CA ALA A 101 -25.61 19.46 3.27
C ALA A 101 -26.32 19.33 1.93
N ASN A 102 -27.60 18.95 1.96
CA ASN A 102 -28.45 18.83 0.77
C ASN A 102 -29.70 19.74 0.90
N PRO A 103 -29.52 21.07 0.87
CA PRO A 103 -30.57 22.02 1.23
C PRO A 103 -31.81 21.95 0.32
N SER A 104 -31.64 21.67 -0.98
CA SER A 104 -32.71 21.78 -1.98
C SER A 104 -32.76 20.63 -3.00
N ALA A 105 -31.90 19.63 -2.89
CA ALA A 105 -31.81 18.51 -3.84
C ALA A 105 -31.53 17.18 -3.11
N GLY A 106 -31.90 16.07 -3.74
CA GLY A 106 -31.78 14.72 -3.18
C GLY A 106 -33.13 14.08 -2.86
N LEU A 107 -33.09 12.87 -2.30
CA LEU A 107 -34.28 12.11 -1.90
C LEU A 107 -34.92 12.66 -0.62
N ARG A 108 -34.10 13.23 0.29
CA ARG A 108 -34.54 13.87 1.53
C ARG A 108 -33.80 15.19 1.74
N THR A 109 -34.42 16.30 1.39
CA THR A 109 -33.80 17.63 1.47
C THR A 109 -33.68 18.14 2.91
N GLY A 110 -32.76 19.08 3.12
CA GLY A 110 -32.54 19.75 4.41
C GLY A 110 -31.67 18.97 5.40
N GLU A 111 -31.12 17.83 4.98
CA GLU A 111 -30.21 17.01 5.79
C GLU A 111 -28.78 17.57 5.75
N GLN A 112 -28.02 17.23 6.80
CA GLN A 112 -26.64 17.64 6.99
C GLN A 112 -25.82 16.48 7.53
N SER A 113 -24.55 16.44 7.14
CA SER A 113 -23.57 15.47 7.60
C SER A 113 -22.28 16.16 7.99
N ASN A 114 -21.65 15.63 9.04
CA ASN A 114 -20.34 16.09 9.49
C ASN A 114 -19.48 14.88 9.87
N SER A 115 -18.20 14.97 9.57
CA SER A 115 -17.17 14.14 10.21
C SER A 115 -15.86 14.88 10.32
N THR A 116 -15.09 14.62 11.37
CA THR A 116 -13.76 15.21 11.58
C THR A 116 -12.71 14.11 11.69
N TYR A 117 -11.61 14.25 10.94
CA TYR A 117 -10.47 13.35 10.99
C TYR A 117 -9.34 14.05 11.72
N PHE A 118 -8.85 13.43 12.78
CA PHE A 118 -7.65 13.85 13.48
C PHE A 118 -6.52 12.92 13.05
N VAL A 119 -5.61 13.41 12.22
CA VAL A 119 -4.44 12.67 11.74
C VAL A 119 -3.25 13.10 12.56
N LEU A 120 -2.81 12.24 13.48
CA LEU A 120 -1.65 12.47 14.33
C LEU A 120 -0.48 11.68 13.78
N SER A 121 0.60 12.37 13.46
CA SER A 121 1.81 11.77 12.90
C SER A 121 3.03 12.07 13.77
N MET A 122 3.94 11.11 13.82
CA MET A 122 5.25 11.22 14.42
C MET A 122 6.28 10.68 13.45
N THR A 123 7.39 11.39 13.28
CA THR A 123 8.59 10.88 12.63
C THR A 123 9.74 10.89 13.64
N ALA A 124 10.39 9.73 13.76
CA ALA A 124 11.52 9.51 14.66
C ALA A 124 12.80 9.27 13.85
N ASP A 125 13.81 10.08 14.11
CA ASP A 125 15.17 9.97 13.58
C ASP A 125 15.97 8.98 14.44
N MET A 126 16.24 7.81 13.87
CA MET A 126 16.89 6.71 14.58
C MET A 126 18.39 6.93 14.77
N GLN A 127 19.00 7.85 14.01
CA GLN A 127 20.39 8.23 14.25
C GLN A 127 20.52 9.00 15.56
N ARG A 128 19.60 9.92 15.83
CA ARG A 128 19.56 10.66 17.10
C ARG A 128 19.11 9.80 18.29
N LEU A 129 18.15 8.89 18.07
CA LEU A 129 17.57 8.10 19.15
C LEU A 129 18.36 6.84 19.50
N ALA A 130 18.95 6.17 18.51
CA ALA A 130 19.56 4.85 18.68
C ALA A 130 20.91 4.69 17.95
N GLY A 131 21.46 5.76 17.36
CA GLY A 131 22.72 5.72 16.61
C GLY A 131 22.63 4.98 15.26
N ILE A 132 21.43 4.67 14.78
CA ILE A 132 21.22 3.97 13.51
C ILE A 132 21.22 5.00 12.38
N ALA A 133 22.37 5.17 11.73
CA ALA A 133 22.55 6.11 10.62
C ALA A 133 21.54 5.83 9.49
N GLY A 134 20.86 6.86 8.98
CA GLY A 134 19.89 6.73 7.89
C GLY A 134 18.56 6.04 8.24
N GLY A 135 18.34 5.67 9.52
CA GLY A 135 17.11 5.04 9.97
C GLY A 135 16.02 6.06 10.32
N THR A 136 14.77 5.77 9.93
CA THR A 136 13.61 6.61 10.25
C THR A 136 12.38 5.75 10.53
N ILE A 137 11.67 6.04 11.62
CA ILE A 137 10.33 5.47 11.88
C ILE A 137 9.29 6.55 11.60
N LYS A 138 8.26 6.18 10.85
CA LYS A 138 7.04 6.98 10.65
C LYS A 138 5.86 6.27 11.27
N PHE A 139 5.14 6.99 12.12
CA PHE A 139 3.93 6.54 12.76
C PHE A 139 2.82 7.55 12.46
N THR A 140 1.67 7.10 11.99
CA THR A 140 0.47 7.92 11.81
C THR A 140 -0.75 7.18 12.32
N GLN A 141 -1.48 7.82 13.21
CA GLN A 141 -2.74 7.35 13.75
C GLN A 141 -3.84 8.34 13.39
N THR A 142 -4.91 7.83 12.78
CA THR A 142 -6.09 8.63 12.51
C THR A 142 -7.19 8.29 13.50
N PHE A 143 -7.84 9.32 14.06
CA PHE A 143 -9.07 9.20 14.82
C PHE A 143 -10.22 9.88 14.06
N PHE A 144 -11.39 9.26 14.13
CA PHE A 144 -12.60 9.75 13.48
C PHE A 144 -13.58 10.21 14.55
N GLY A 145 -14.01 11.46 14.49
CA GLY A 145 -14.86 12.09 15.49
C GLY A 145 -15.86 13.07 14.90
N ASN A 146 -16.63 13.72 15.77
CA ASN A 146 -17.67 14.70 15.41
C ASN A 146 -18.62 14.19 14.32
N VAL A 147 -19.12 12.97 14.50
CA VAL A 147 -19.89 12.26 13.49
C VAL A 147 -21.35 12.66 13.57
N ARG A 148 -21.90 13.15 12.45
CA ARG A 148 -23.33 13.41 12.31
C ARG A 148 -23.81 12.92 10.94
N ASN A 149 -24.90 12.15 10.95
CA ASN A 149 -25.54 11.58 9.77
C ASN A 149 -24.57 10.82 8.84
N LEU A 150 -24.45 9.51 9.05
CA LEU A 150 -23.70 8.60 8.18
C LEU A 150 -24.49 8.14 6.95
N ASN A 151 -25.78 8.47 6.90
CA ASN A 151 -26.70 8.02 5.85
C ASN A 151 -26.89 9.09 4.76
N MET A 152 -26.05 10.11 4.74
CA MET A 152 -26.13 11.23 3.80
C MET A 152 -26.13 10.77 2.33
N ALA A 153 -25.42 9.68 2.01
CA ALA A 153 -25.46 9.11 0.66
C ALA A 153 -26.89 8.70 0.24
N ALA A 154 -27.67 8.09 1.14
CA ALA A 154 -29.06 7.74 0.87
C ALA A 154 -29.99 8.96 0.85
N ASP A 155 -29.67 10.01 1.61
CA ASP A 155 -30.46 11.25 1.61
C ASP A 155 -30.27 12.04 0.28
N ILE A 156 -29.11 11.91 -0.38
CA ILE A 156 -28.78 12.57 -1.64
C ILE A 156 -29.16 11.71 -2.87
N GLY A 157 -29.10 10.38 -2.75
CA GLY A 157 -29.67 9.44 -3.71
C GLY A 157 -28.71 8.85 -4.74
N ASP A 158 -27.77 9.62 -5.29
CA ASP A 158 -26.82 9.07 -6.28
C ASP A 158 -25.54 9.88 -6.47
N THR A 159 -25.62 11.22 -6.54
CA THR A 159 -24.44 12.04 -6.86
C THR A 159 -24.37 13.36 -6.10
N THR A 160 -23.17 13.72 -5.69
CA THR A 160 -22.81 15.05 -5.18
C THR A 160 -21.88 15.74 -6.15
N VAL A 161 -22.00 17.06 -6.30
CA VAL A 161 -20.95 17.86 -6.92
C VAL A 161 -19.81 18.01 -5.90
N GLY A 162 -18.60 17.56 -6.26
CA GLY A 162 -17.41 17.64 -5.42
C GLY A 162 -16.99 16.31 -4.78
N TYR A 163 -16.00 16.39 -3.90
CA TYR A 163 -15.46 15.21 -3.21
C TYR A 163 -16.36 14.81 -2.04
N GLN A 164 -16.85 13.56 -2.06
CA GLN A 164 -17.46 12.95 -0.88
C GLN A 164 -16.38 12.21 -0.08
N PRO A 165 -16.01 12.70 1.10
CA PRO A 165 -15.02 12.05 1.93
C PRO A 165 -15.54 10.69 2.37
N PRO A 166 -14.77 9.61 2.17
CA PRO A 166 -15.19 8.28 2.59
C PRO A 166 -15.16 8.23 4.11
N PHE A 167 -16.32 8.25 4.76
CA PHE A 167 -16.40 8.13 6.22
C PHE A 167 -16.03 6.71 6.66
N ASN A 168 -15.13 6.61 7.65
CA ASN A 168 -14.75 5.33 8.25
C ASN A 168 -15.53 5.11 9.54
N PRO A 169 -16.37 4.07 9.63
CA PRO A 169 -17.18 3.81 10.84
C PRO A 169 -16.37 3.41 12.06
N ASN A 170 -15.07 3.08 11.91
CA ASN A 170 -14.20 2.75 13.03
C ASN A 170 -13.61 4.03 13.62
N SER A 171 -13.68 4.20 14.94
CA SER A 171 -13.21 5.39 15.68
C SER A 171 -11.73 5.70 15.52
N ASN A 172 -10.90 4.70 15.20
CA ASN A 172 -9.45 4.78 15.20
C ASN A 172 -8.84 3.82 14.18
N ARG A 173 -7.83 4.29 13.44
CA ARG A 173 -7.07 3.52 12.45
C ARG A 173 -5.59 3.84 12.56
N LEU A 174 -4.75 2.81 12.69
CA LEU A 174 -3.33 2.94 12.41
C LEU A 174 -3.16 3.13 10.91
N SER A 175 -2.76 4.33 10.50
CA SER A 175 -2.67 4.71 9.09
C SER A 175 -1.28 4.43 8.51
N LEU A 176 -0.24 4.59 9.32
CA LEU A 176 1.13 4.34 8.91
C LEU A 176 1.93 3.82 10.11
N LEU A 177 2.64 2.73 9.91
CA LEU A 177 3.76 2.34 10.77
C LEU A 177 4.81 1.76 9.85
N THR A 178 5.89 2.51 9.65
CA THR A 178 6.93 2.13 8.69
C THR A 178 8.29 2.48 9.24
N TYR A 179 9.22 1.54 9.11
CA TYR A 179 10.64 1.78 9.25
C TYR A 179 11.26 1.92 7.87
N GLN A 180 12.06 2.95 7.68
CA GLN A 180 12.85 3.17 6.47
C GLN A 180 14.32 3.26 6.84
N GLN A 181 15.18 2.68 6.00
CA GLN A 181 16.63 2.71 6.16
C GLN A 181 17.26 3.17 4.86
N LYS A 182 17.95 4.30 4.92
CA LYS A 182 18.78 4.76 3.82
C LYS A 182 20.18 4.16 3.92
N LEU A 183 20.73 3.71 2.79
CA LEU A 183 22.06 3.10 2.69
C LEU A 183 22.84 3.73 1.53
N LEU A 184 24.17 3.62 1.58
CA LEU A 184 25.09 4.09 0.54
C LEU A 184 24.91 5.58 0.20
N ASP A 185 24.95 6.46 1.20
CA ASP A 185 24.76 7.91 1.04
C ASP A 185 23.46 8.26 0.30
N ASP A 186 22.34 7.72 0.80
CA ASP A 186 20.99 7.92 0.26
C ASP A 186 20.75 7.39 -1.16
N ARG A 187 21.65 6.54 -1.69
CA ARG A 187 21.47 5.89 -3.01
C ARG A 187 20.51 4.70 -2.97
N LEU A 188 20.29 4.13 -1.79
CA LEU A 188 19.30 3.08 -1.55
C LEU A 188 18.38 3.54 -0.43
N VAL A 189 17.07 3.50 -0.69
CA VAL A 189 16.00 4.07 0.16
C VAL A 189 14.88 3.10 0.42
#